data_AF-A0A2P9H3S9-F1
#
_entry.id   AF-A0A2P9H3S9-F1
#
_cell.length_a   1.000
_cell.length_b   1.000
_cell.length_c   1.000
_cell.angle_alpha   90.00
_cell.angle_beta   90.00
_cell.angle_gamma   90.00
#
_symmetry.space_group_name_H-M   'P 1'
#
loop_
_entity.id
_entity.type
_entity.pdbx_description
1 polymer ?
#
loop_
_entity_poly.entity_id
_entity_poly.type
_entity_poly.pdbx_seq_one_letter_code
_entity_poly.pdbx_strand_id
1 'polypeptide(L)'
;MKNFVSRRLVQICAAVLLLAALFDWPYGFYTFLRLAVCLAAAVLAWQSYKAKRPAWALAMTGFTLLFNPFIQVHFHRNQWSLIDAVAAVVFLACPPSRAGDQEPTD
;
A
#
# COMPACT_ATOMS: atom_id res chain seq x y z
N MET A 1 -23.25 6.82 4.04
CA MET A 1 -22.76 6.21 2.78
C MET A 1 -21.74 5.15 3.14
N LYS A 2 -22.09 3.87 2.96
CA LYS A 2 -21.29 2.73 3.40
C LYS A 2 -20.07 2.64 2.47
N ASN A 3 -18.86 2.88 2.98
CA ASN A 3 -17.64 2.81 2.18
C ASN A 3 -17.53 1.37 1.65
N PHE A 4 -17.85 1.15 0.36
CA PHE A 4 -17.74 -0.16 -0.31
C PHE A 4 -16.31 -0.68 -0.35
N VAL A 5 -15.34 0.19 -0.10
CA VAL A 5 -13.91 -0.12 -0.12
C VAL A 5 -13.50 -0.73 1.23
N SER A 6 -13.80 -2.02 1.40
CA SER A 6 -13.32 -2.80 2.54
C SER A 6 -11.80 -2.77 2.60
N ARG A 7 -11.21 -2.20 3.66
CA ARG A 7 -9.74 -2.12 3.87
C ARG A 7 -9.03 -3.43 3.56
N ARG A 8 -9.60 -4.54 4.04
CA ARG A 8 -9.10 -5.91 3.80
C ARG A 8 -8.98 -6.22 2.31
N LEU A 9 -9.98 -5.86 1.50
CA LEU A 9 -9.93 -6.07 0.05
C LEU A 9 -8.82 -5.24 -0.58
N VAL A 10 -8.66 -3.97 -0.19
CA VAL A 10 -7.56 -3.12 -0.69
C VAL A 10 -6.19 -3.70 -0.34
N GLN A 11 -6.01 -4.17 0.90
CA GLN A 11 -4.78 -4.83 1.34
C GLN A 11 -4.48 -6.09 0.54
N ILE A 12 -5.48 -6.97 0.37
CA ILE A 12 -5.34 -8.22 -0.38
C ILE A 12 -5.06 -7.94 -1.84
N CYS A 13 -5.81 -7.05 -2.48
CA CYS A 13 -5.59 -6.68 -3.88
C CYS A 13 -4.19 -6.09 -4.09
N ALA A 14 -3.74 -5.17 -3.21
CA ALA A 14 -2.40 -4.60 -3.29
C ALA A 14 -1.31 -5.67 -3.08
N ALA A 15 -1.48 -6.56 -2.10
CA ALA A 15 -0.53 -7.64 -1.84
C ALA A 15 -0.45 -8.62 -3.02
N VAL A 16 -1.59 -9.02 -3.60
CA VAL A 16 -1.62 -9.90 -4.78
C VAL A 16 -0.96 -9.23 -5.98
N LEU A 17 -1.21 -7.95 -6.20
CA LEU A 17 -0.57 -7.16 -7.26
C LEU A 17 0.95 -7.10 -7.06
N LEU A 18 1.43 -6.80 -5.85
CA LEU A 18 2.85 -6.79 -5.51
C LEU A 18 3.49 -8.18 -5.66
N LEU A 19 2.78 -9.25 -5.30
CA LEU A 19 3.24 -10.62 -5.52
C LEU A 19 3.31 -10.99 -7.00
N ALA A 20 2.33 -10.52 -7.80
CA ALA A 20 2.34 -10.73 -9.24
C ALA A 20 3.55 -10.04 -9.91
N ALA A 21 4.07 -8.95 -9.33
CA ALA A 21 5.25 -8.24 -9.80
C ALA A 21 6.56 -9.06 -9.75
N LEU A 22 6.63 -10.11 -8.91
CA LEU A 22 7.80 -11.00 -8.85
C LEU A 22 7.98 -11.83 -10.12
N PHE A 23 6.90 -12.09 -10.87
CA PHE A 23 6.95 -12.77 -12.15
C PHE A 23 7.44 -11.83 -13.27
N ASP A 24 7.99 -12.39 -14.34
CA ASP A 24 8.41 -11.63 -15.53
C ASP A 24 7.19 -11.20 -16.34
N TRP A 25 6.89 -9.90 -16.27
CA TRP A 25 5.81 -9.27 -17.02
C TRP A 25 6.34 -8.22 -18.01
N PRO A 26 5.60 -7.91 -19.09
CA PRO A 26 5.95 -6.81 -19.98
C PRO A 26 5.92 -5.47 -19.23
N TYR A 27 6.72 -4.51 -19.70
CA TYR A 27 6.89 -3.19 -19.08
C TYR A 27 5.58 -2.50 -18.69
N GLY A 28 4.54 -2.59 -19.53
CA GLY A 28 3.23 -1.98 -19.28
C GLY A 28 2.53 -2.49 -18.00
N PHE A 29 2.76 -3.75 -17.61
CA PHE A 29 2.21 -4.30 -16.36
C PHE A 29 2.79 -3.57 -15.15
N TYR A 30 4.10 -3.27 -15.14
CA TYR A 30 4.74 -2.56 -14.04
C TYR A 30 4.25 -1.11 -13.91
N THR A 31 3.93 -0.44 -15.03
CA THR A 31 3.31 0.89 -14.99
C THR A 31 1.91 0.84 -14.36
N PHE A 32 1.08 -0.13 -14.79
CA PHE A 32 -0.25 -0.33 -14.21
C PHE A 32 -0.20 -0.72 -12.73
N LEU A 33 0.72 -1.62 -12.38
CA LEU A 33 0.98 -2.05 -11.02
C LEU A 33 1.28 -0.85 -10.11
N ARG A 34 2.23 0.00 -10.51
CA ARG A 34 2.59 1.21 -9.75
C ARG A 34 1.38 2.10 -9.51
N LEU A 35 0.56 2.34 -10.55
CA LEU A 35 -0.69 3.10 -10.42
C LEU A 35 -1.66 2.46 -9.42
N ALA A 36 -1.90 1.15 -9.54
CA ALA A 36 -2.84 0.43 -8.68
C ALA A 36 -2.36 0.39 -7.22
N VAL A 37 -1.07 0.10 -6.99
CA VAL A 37 -0.46 0.09 -5.64
C VAL A 37 -0.44 1.49 -5.05
N CYS A 38 -0.12 2.52 -5.84
CA CYS A 38 -0.16 3.92 -5.41
C CYS A 38 -1.57 4.34 -4.96
N LEU A 39 -2.60 4.02 -5.74
CA LEU A 39 -4.00 4.29 -5.36
C LEU A 39 -4.40 3.52 -4.10
N ALA A 40 -4.02 2.26 -3.98
CA ALA A 40 -4.27 1.46 -2.78
C ALA A 40 -3.57 2.05 -1.55
N ALA A 41 -2.31 2.46 -1.68
CA ALA A 41 -1.52 3.12 -0.65
C ALA A 41 -2.18 4.43 -0.19
N ALA A 42 -2.61 5.28 -1.13
CA ALA A 42 -3.26 6.55 -0.83
C ALA A 42 -4.58 6.36 -0.07
N VAL A 43 -5.38 5.37 -0.50
CA VAL A 43 -6.63 5.01 0.19
C VAL A 43 -6.36 4.52 1.62
N LEU A 44 -5.34 3.69 1.82
CA LEU A 44 -4.96 3.22 3.15
C LEU A 44 -4.35 4.33 4.02
N ALA A 45 -3.56 5.24 3.43
CA ALA A 45 -2.98 6.39 4.13
C ALA A 45 -4.08 7.31 4.68
N TRP A 46 -5.05 7.67 3.83
CA TRP A 46 -6.21 8.49 4.23
C TRP A 46 -7.02 7.84 5.35
N GLN A 47 -7.20 6.54 5.23
CA GLN A 47 -7.92 5.73 6.18
C GLN A 47 -7.17 5.61 7.52
N SER A 48 -5.86 5.42 7.52
CA SER A 48 -5.02 5.40 8.73
C SER A 48 -4.90 6.77 9.40
N TYR A 49 -4.90 7.84 8.61
CA TYR A 49 -4.97 9.21 9.10
C TYR A 49 -6.27 9.45 9.88
N LYS A 50 -7.42 9.07 9.32
CA LYS A 50 -8.72 9.11 10.02
C LYS A 50 -8.77 8.23 11.26
N ALA A 51 -8.04 7.11 11.29
CA ALA A 51 -7.95 6.23 12.44
C ALA A 51 -6.99 6.74 13.54
N LYS A 52 -6.50 7.98 13.46
CA LYS A 52 -5.52 8.58 14.39
C LYS A 52 -4.25 7.72 14.57
N ARG A 53 -3.82 7.02 13.51
CA ARG A 53 -2.57 6.23 13.49
C ARG A 53 -1.53 6.94 12.60
N PRO A 54 -0.89 8.02 13.08
CA PRO A 54 -0.01 8.85 12.24
C PRO A 54 1.21 8.07 11.72
N ALA A 55 1.76 7.13 12.51
CA ALA A 55 2.89 6.29 12.07
C ALA A 55 2.55 5.44 10.83
N TRP A 56 1.38 4.78 10.83
CA TRP A 56 0.91 3.99 9.68
C TRP A 56 0.49 4.86 8.50
N ALA A 57 -0.13 6.02 8.77
CA ALA A 57 -0.46 6.98 7.72
C ALA A 57 0.80 7.48 7.00
N LEU A 58 1.86 7.80 7.76
CA LEU A 58 3.14 8.24 7.20
C LEU A 58 3.82 7.13 6.40
N ALA A 59 3.85 5.89 6.91
CA ALA A 59 4.41 4.75 6.17
C ALA A 59 3.69 4.53 4.83
N MET A 60 2.35 4.51 4.83
CA MET A 60 1.55 4.35 3.60
C MET A 60 1.72 5.52 2.64
N THR A 61 1.89 6.75 3.16
CA THR A 61 2.18 7.93 2.35
C THR A 61 3.55 7.81 1.68
N GLY A 62 4.56 7.31 2.41
CA GLY A 62 5.88 6.98 1.85
C GLY A 62 5.79 6.00 0.69
N PHE A 63 5.00 4.92 0.82
CA PHE A 63 4.75 3.99 -0.28
C PHE A 63 4.00 4.63 -1.45
N THR A 64 3.03 5.51 -1.18
CA THR A 64 2.31 6.25 -2.23
C THR A 64 3.27 7.07 -3.09
N LEU A 65 4.24 7.72 -2.46
CA LEU A 65 5.28 8.49 -3.16
C LEU A 65 6.29 7.58 -3.86
N LEU A 66 6.65 6.45 -3.27
CA LEU A 66 7.61 5.49 -3.84
C LEU A 66 7.05 4.80 -5.10
N PHE A 67 5.79 4.40 -5.08
CA PHE A 67 5.10 3.76 -6.21
C PHE A 67 4.47 4.78 -7.17
N ASN A 68 4.81 6.06 -7.03
CA ASN A 68 4.23 7.11 -7.86
C ASN A 68 4.71 6.99 -9.32
N PRO A 69 3.81 6.93 -10.32
CA PRO A 69 4.18 6.91 -11.74
C PRO A 69 4.99 8.13 -12.20
N PHE A 70 4.86 9.27 -11.52
CA PHE A 70 5.53 10.51 -11.89
C PHE A 70 7.02 10.51 -11.55
N ILE A 71 7.45 9.71 -10.56
CA ILE A 71 8.85 9.57 -10.18
C ILE A 71 9.37 8.25 -10.75
N GLN A 72 9.97 8.29 -11.93
CA GLN A 72 10.63 7.13 -12.50
C GLN A 72 11.94 6.84 -11.76
N VAL A 73 11.85 6.04 -10.70
CA VAL A 73 13.05 5.54 -10.01
C VAL A 73 13.64 4.37 -10.79
N HIS A 74 14.85 4.58 -11.31
CA HIS A 74 15.60 3.61 -12.09
C HIS A 74 16.36 2.66 -11.16
N PHE A 75 15.64 1.70 -10.58
CA PHE A 75 16.26 0.57 -9.87
C PHE A 75 16.31 -0.67 -10.76
N HIS A 76 17.29 -1.54 -10.49
CA HIS A 76 17.37 -2.84 -11.14
C HIS A 76 16.19 -3.73 -10.73
N ARG A 77 15.84 -4.70 -11.57
CA ARG A 77 14.73 -5.65 -11.34
C ARG A 77 14.79 -6.28 -9.94
N ASN A 78 15.98 -6.72 -9.52
CA ASN A 78 16.20 -7.34 -8.21
C ASN A 78 15.88 -6.39 -7.03
N GLN A 79 16.21 -5.10 -7.17
CA GLN A 79 15.92 -4.10 -6.13
C GLN A 79 14.42 -3.82 -6.05
N TRP A 80 13.74 -3.69 -7.19
CA TRP A 80 12.28 -3.54 -7.24
C TRP A 80 11.56 -4.76 -6.65
N SER A 81 11.98 -5.98 -6.98
CA SER A 81 11.38 -7.19 -6.40
C SER A 81 11.50 -7.24 -4.87
N LEU A 82 12.64 -6.78 -4.31
CA LEU A 82 12.79 -6.67 -2.86
C LEU A 82 11.87 -5.60 -2.26
N ILE A 83 11.78 -4.43 -2.89
CA ILE A 83 10.88 -3.34 -2.46
C ILE A 83 9.42 -3.82 -2.51
N ASP A 84 9.02 -4.50 -3.58
CA ASP A 84 7.67 -5.03 -3.77
C ASP A 84 7.32 -6.08 -2.71
N ALA A 85 8.25 -6.98 -2.41
CA ALA A 85 8.08 -7.98 -1.36
C ALA A 85 7.94 -7.33 0.03
N VAL A 86 8.79 -6.36 0.36
CA VAL A 86 8.69 -5.62 1.62
C VAL A 86 7.37 -4.85 1.69
N ALA A 87 6.98 -4.15 0.62
CA ALA A 87 5.72 -3.44 0.55
C ALA A 87 4.53 -4.38 0.77
N ALA A 88 4.53 -5.57 0.16
CA ALA A 88 3.46 -6.56 0.33
C ALA A 88 3.31 -6.96 1.80
N VAL A 89 4.43 -7.23 2.49
CA VAL A 89 4.44 -7.54 3.92
C VAL A 89 3.91 -6.36 4.74
N VAL A 90 4.33 -5.12 4.46
CA VAL A 90 3.85 -3.96 5.22
C VAL A 90 2.35 -3.72 5.02
N PHE A 91 1.85 -3.88 3.80
CA PHE A 91 0.42 -3.76 3.51
C PHE A 91 -0.43 -4.80 4.26
N LEU A 92 0.07 -6.04 4.35
CA LEU A 92 -0.58 -7.12 5.11
C LEU A 92 -0.44 -6.94 6.63
N ALA A 93 0.71 -6.44 7.10
CA ALA A 93 0.98 -6.21 8.51
C ALA A 93 0.20 -5.04 9.10
N CYS A 94 -0.25 -4.10 8.26
CA CYS A 94 -1.07 -2.98 8.69
C CYS A 94 -2.33 -3.51 9.41
N PRO A 95 -2.44 -3.34 10.74
CA PRO A 95 -3.49 -3.98 11.50
C PRO A 95 -4.85 -3.36 11.13
N PRO A 96 -5.91 -4.18 11.03
CA PRO A 96 -7.26 -3.64 10.93
C PRO A 96 -7.51 -2.82 12.20
N SER A 97 -7.84 -1.53 12.05
CA SER A 97 -8.19 -0.67 13.17
C SER A 97 -9.23 -1.39 14.04
N ARG A 98 -8.84 -1.82 15.24
CA ARG A 98 -9.77 -2.41 16.19
C ARG A 98 -10.58 -1.26 16.74
N ALA A 99 -11.91 -1.43 16.81
CA ALA A 99 -12.80 -0.42 17.37
C ALA A 99 -12.46 -0.02 18.82
N GLY A 100 -11.61 -0.79 19.52
CA GLY A 100 -11.12 -0.49 20.87
C GLY A 100 -9.90 0.45 20.96
N ASP A 101 -9.37 0.94 19.83
CA ASP A 101 -8.24 1.90 19.85
C ASP A 101 -8.67 3.35 20.15
N GLN A 102 -9.96 3.57 20.41
CA GLN A 102 -10.56 4.86 20.78
C GLN A 102 -10.92 4.93 22.26
N GLU A 103 -10.06 4.47 23.15
CA GLU A 103 -10.17 4.84 24.57
C GLU A 103 -9.10 5.89 24.85
N PRO A 104 -9.46 7.17 25.04
CA PRO A 104 -8.57 8.09 25.71
C PRO A 104 -8.54 7.63 27.17
N THR A 105 -7.48 6.94 27.56
CA THR A 105 -7.15 6.81 28.99
C THR A 105 -6.81 8.21 29.48
N ASP A 106 -7.77 8.81 30.18
CA ASP A 106 -7.53 9.89 31.14
C ASP A 106 -6.52 9.47 32.20
#